data_AF-A0A1H4GWI3-F1
#
_entry.id   AF-A0A1H4GWI3-F1
#
_cell.length_a   1.000
_cell.length_b   1.000
_cell.length_c   1.000
_cell.angle_alpha   90.00
_cell.angle_beta   90.00
_cell.angle_gamma   90.00
#
_symmetry.space_group_name_H-M   'P 1'
#
loop_
_entity.id
_entity.type
_entity.pdbx_description
1 polymer ?
#
loop_
_entity_poly.entity_id
_entity_poly.type
_entity_poly.pdbx_seq_one_letter_code
_entity_poly.pdbx_strand_id
1 'polypeptide(L)'
;MRPNRFFSDLDIDTSYSVQWLIDNSEEECSEAYILKYIEECNGNQQVRVYSYQYSCGHSLDLLRALYLRGDSIDSMRPVYLQTRERLRLLEKSIHTCGMEKARMDIINPIEVGILLAFGHALGESRDEIGRNTRAMSAGYDLFIDRLLSIYDPTRPLADDINHKPVYKSLYAVFDAPPDKRPGMIARYLDQWEKLLLKNKIPRQRYPVIERLQGEWKGYWCYPAAAVVAALNIDDSSFIDHEFYPTDLMQACAQYRGEPVILQPLQEPALPEPPKRSPKRKPAPELLAPWQPLFERMAATLPKSLQATLWNALVQWLNDEWEEEQFDVADLLCALSTAQWEMELLQTYRRLVLLHVDWKDDESALSFCADLARTLAIEEAFEPDPLSFSSSHRVWEVLYRFHLWLNERGFRLISPDTGDDSYYALAVRQEQADEWVIQLERAGLTLRTFADDQPF
;
A
#
# COMPACT_ATOMS: atom_id res chain seq x y z
N MET A 1 -9.66 -16.54 26.24
CA MET A 1 -9.59 -16.16 24.82
C MET A 1 -10.79 -16.72 24.09
N ARG A 2 -11.36 -15.98 23.13
CA ARG A 2 -12.47 -16.48 22.31
C ARG A 2 -11.97 -17.67 21.48
N PRO A 3 -12.56 -18.88 21.63
CA PRO A 3 -12.21 -20.01 20.77
C PRO A 3 -12.59 -19.70 19.32
N ASN A 4 -11.71 -20.02 18.38
CA ASN A 4 -11.91 -19.76 16.97
C ASN A 4 -12.98 -20.71 16.36
N ARG A 5 -14.00 -20.16 15.69
CA ARG A 5 -15.01 -20.94 14.95
C ARG A 5 -14.45 -21.68 13.73
N PHE A 6 -13.40 -21.15 13.11
CA PHE A 6 -12.65 -21.84 12.06
C PHE A 6 -11.70 -22.90 12.63
N PHE A 7 -11.41 -22.91 13.94
CA PHE A 7 -10.53 -23.92 14.55
C PHE A 7 -11.30 -25.14 15.03
N SER A 8 -12.60 -25.02 15.31
CA SER A 8 -13.43 -26.19 15.63
C SER A 8 -13.65 -27.11 14.43
N ASP A 9 -13.57 -26.58 13.22
CA ASP A 9 -13.77 -27.32 11.96
C ASP A 9 -12.43 -27.82 11.35
N LEU A 10 -11.31 -27.41 11.93
CA LEU A 10 -9.98 -27.82 11.55
C LEU A 10 -9.47 -28.81 12.59
N ASP A 11 -9.13 -30.02 12.18
CA ASP A 11 -8.52 -31.00 13.07
C ASP A 11 -7.36 -30.34 13.83
N ILE A 12 -7.22 -30.66 15.12
CA ILE A 12 -6.32 -29.97 16.09
C ILE A 12 -4.83 -30.01 15.66
N ASP A 13 -4.50 -30.76 14.61
CA ASP A 13 -3.17 -30.90 13.99
C ASP A 13 -2.87 -29.91 12.84
N THR A 14 -3.64 -28.83 12.70
CA THR A 14 -3.51 -27.87 11.57
C THR A 14 -2.54 -26.72 11.84
N SER A 15 -1.29 -27.10 12.08
CA SER A 15 -0.04 -26.38 11.88
C SER A 15 1.07 -27.36 12.30
N TYR A 16 2.35 -27.11 12.02
CA TYR A 16 3.41 -27.81 12.74
C TYR A 16 3.01 -27.92 14.22
N SER A 17 2.80 -29.15 14.72
CA SER A 17 2.16 -29.32 16.02
C SER A 17 2.89 -28.48 17.06
N VAL A 18 2.19 -27.91 18.02
CA VAL A 18 2.85 -27.09 19.06
C VAL A 18 4.02 -27.86 19.68
N GLN A 19 3.88 -29.18 19.84
CA GLN A 19 4.96 -30.05 20.28
C GLN A 19 6.14 -30.08 19.29
N TRP A 20 5.89 -30.26 18.00
CA TRP A 20 6.95 -30.18 16.98
C TRP A 20 7.66 -28.82 16.99
N LEU A 21 6.92 -27.71 17.13
CA LEU A 21 7.52 -26.37 17.21
C LEU A 21 8.38 -26.20 18.46
N ILE A 22 7.96 -26.77 19.59
CA ILE A 22 8.76 -26.82 20.82
C ILE A 22 10.03 -27.64 20.58
N ASP A 23 9.89 -28.90 20.15
CA ASP A 23 11.00 -29.84 19.96
C ASP A 23 12.03 -29.27 18.97
N ASN A 24 11.56 -28.77 17.82
CA ASN A 24 12.41 -28.17 16.80
C ASN A 24 13.08 -26.87 17.29
N SER A 25 12.41 -26.11 18.16
CA SER A 25 12.98 -24.91 18.77
C SER A 25 13.97 -25.21 19.91
N GLU A 26 13.94 -26.41 20.48
CA GLU A 26 14.93 -26.87 21.46
C GLU A 26 16.15 -27.50 20.78
N GLU A 27 15.95 -28.27 19.71
CA GLU A 27 17.01 -28.98 19.00
C GLU A 27 17.76 -28.06 18.02
N GLU A 28 17.09 -27.67 16.92
CA GLU A 28 17.68 -26.99 15.75
C GLU A 28 18.07 -25.53 16.02
N CYS A 29 17.58 -24.97 17.12
CA CYS A 29 17.86 -23.61 17.55
C CYS A 29 18.86 -23.54 18.72
N SER A 30 19.37 -24.68 19.19
CA SER A 30 20.36 -24.71 20.28
C SER A 30 21.73 -24.23 19.81
N GLU A 31 22.49 -23.61 20.70
CA GLU A 31 23.86 -23.19 20.41
C GLU A 31 24.75 -24.38 20.03
N ALA A 32 24.52 -25.56 20.62
CA ALA A 32 25.23 -26.78 20.28
C ALA A 32 24.96 -27.23 18.83
N TYR A 33 23.70 -27.19 18.40
CA TYR A 33 23.34 -27.49 17.01
C TYR A 33 23.98 -26.48 16.03
N ILE A 34 23.88 -25.17 16.34
CA ILE A 34 24.46 -24.11 15.51
C ILE A 34 25.98 -24.29 15.36
N LEU A 35 26.68 -24.58 16.45
CA LEU A 35 28.13 -24.85 16.43
C LEU A 35 28.47 -26.06 15.56
N LYS A 36 27.74 -27.16 15.71
CA LYS A 36 27.89 -28.35 14.87
C LYS A 36 27.67 -28.02 13.39
N TYR A 37 26.63 -27.25 13.07
CA TYR A 37 26.32 -26.87 11.70
C TYR A 37 27.38 -25.93 11.09
N ILE A 38 27.98 -25.05 11.89
CA ILE A 38 29.13 -24.22 11.49
C ILE A 38 30.34 -25.11 11.17
N GLU A 39 30.63 -26.12 11.99
CA GLU A 39 31.73 -27.08 11.75
C GLU A 39 31.52 -27.85 10.42
N GLU A 40 30.31 -28.35 10.19
CA GLU A 40 29.92 -29.01 8.93
C GLU A 40 30.04 -28.07 7.72
N CYS A 41 29.87 -26.76 7.92
CA CYS A 41 30.05 -25.72 6.91
C CYS A 41 31.48 -25.15 6.86
N ASN A 42 32.50 -25.96 7.20
CA ASN A 42 33.92 -25.58 7.18
C ASN A 42 34.26 -24.32 8.01
N GLY A 43 33.56 -24.12 9.12
CA GLY A 43 33.79 -22.98 10.02
C GLY A 43 33.18 -21.65 9.56
N ASN A 44 32.29 -21.65 8.55
CA ASN A 44 31.66 -20.43 8.06
C ASN A 44 30.74 -19.78 9.12
N GLN A 45 31.21 -18.69 9.73
CA GLN A 45 30.47 -17.98 10.78
C GLN A 45 29.16 -17.33 10.29
N GLN A 46 28.99 -17.08 8.99
CA GLN A 46 27.73 -16.53 8.46
C GLN A 46 26.55 -17.49 8.67
N VAL A 47 26.81 -18.79 8.77
CA VAL A 47 25.80 -19.80 9.10
C VAL A 47 25.07 -19.45 10.39
N ARG A 48 25.81 -18.94 11.39
CA ARG A 48 25.25 -18.48 12.67
C ARG A 48 24.16 -17.42 12.50
N VAL A 49 24.37 -16.46 11.59
CA VAL A 49 23.41 -15.39 11.30
C VAL A 49 22.11 -15.99 10.78
N TYR A 50 22.20 -16.88 9.78
CA TYR A 50 21.03 -17.54 9.22
C TYR A 50 20.35 -18.49 10.21
N SER A 51 21.11 -19.16 11.07
CA SER A 51 20.54 -20.00 12.14
C SER A 51 19.75 -19.19 13.16
N TYR A 52 20.27 -18.03 13.61
CA TYR A 52 19.49 -17.17 14.52
C TYR A 52 18.29 -16.53 13.84
N GLN A 53 18.40 -16.17 12.56
CA GLN A 53 17.27 -15.69 11.76
C GLN A 53 16.17 -16.77 11.68
N TYR A 54 16.54 -18.00 11.36
CA TYR A 54 15.62 -19.15 11.33
C TYR A 54 14.99 -19.39 12.71
N SER A 55 15.80 -19.29 13.76
CA SER A 55 15.36 -19.46 15.15
C SER A 55 14.34 -18.41 15.60
N CYS A 56 14.49 -17.15 15.13
CA CYS A 56 13.50 -16.09 15.35
C CYS A 56 12.16 -16.47 14.72
N GLY A 57 12.18 -16.88 13.44
CA GLY A 57 10.98 -17.32 12.72
C GLY A 57 10.23 -18.45 13.44
N HIS A 58 10.97 -19.45 13.93
CA HIS A 58 10.39 -20.55 14.72
C HIS A 58 9.73 -20.11 16.01
N SER A 59 10.36 -19.23 16.79
CA SER A 59 9.72 -18.75 18.02
C SER A 59 8.46 -17.92 17.75
N LEU A 60 8.42 -17.17 16.64
CA LEU A 60 7.23 -16.44 16.23
C LEU A 60 6.12 -17.38 15.77
N ASP A 61 6.45 -18.44 15.03
CA ASP A 61 5.48 -19.47 14.65
C ASP A 61 4.96 -20.23 15.88
N LEU A 62 5.80 -20.53 16.88
CA LEU A 62 5.36 -21.10 18.17
C LEU A 62 4.44 -20.15 18.94
N LEU A 63 4.81 -18.88 19.08
CA LEU A 63 4.00 -17.87 19.75
C LEU A 63 2.62 -17.75 19.09
N ARG A 64 2.59 -17.77 17.76
CA ARG A 64 1.38 -17.76 16.96
C ARG A 64 0.53 -19.01 17.16
N ALA A 65 1.14 -20.19 17.19
CA ALA A 65 0.45 -21.46 17.38
C ALA A 65 -0.17 -21.57 18.79
N LEU A 66 0.54 -21.11 19.82
CA LEU A 66 0.02 -21.04 21.19
C LEU A 66 -1.18 -20.09 21.29
N TYR A 67 -1.10 -18.93 20.64
CA TYR A 67 -2.24 -18.00 20.57
C TYR A 67 -3.43 -18.60 19.81
N LEU A 68 -3.18 -19.30 18.70
CA LEU A 68 -4.22 -20.03 17.93
C LEU A 68 -4.93 -21.10 18.79
N ARG A 69 -4.18 -21.79 19.65
CA ARG A 69 -4.72 -22.79 20.59
C ARG A 69 -5.55 -22.15 21.72
N GLY A 70 -5.39 -20.85 21.95
CA GLY A 70 -6.11 -20.10 22.98
C GLY A 70 -5.38 -20.01 24.33
N ASP A 71 -4.07 -20.28 24.36
CA ASP A 71 -3.23 -20.12 25.54
C ASP A 71 -3.21 -18.66 26.00
N SER A 72 -3.09 -18.39 27.31
CA SER A 72 -3.11 -17.03 27.84
C SER A 72 -1.92 -16.17 27.36
N ILE A 73 -2.08 -14.84 27.28
CA ILE A 73 -0.98 -13.93 26.92
C ILE A 73 0.21 -14.09 27.87
N ASP A 74 -0.05 -14.18 29.17
CA ASP A 74 1.00 -14.34 30.17
C ASP A 74 1.73 -15.68 30.08
N SER A 75 1.04 -16.79 29.76
CA SER A 75 1.70 -18.09 29.59
C SER A 75 2.64 -18.13 28.39
N MET A 76 2.44 -17.25 27.40
CA MET A 76 3.31 -17.13 26.23
C MET A 76 4.53 -16.22 26.44
N ARG A 77 4.61 -15.51 27.58
CA ARG A 77 5.73 -14.61 27.91
C ARG A 77 7.12 -15.27 27.77
N PRO A 78 7.36 -16.52 28.21
CA PRO A 78 8.67 -17.16 28.05
C PRO A 78 9.09 -17.33 26.59
N VAL A 79 8.16 -17.70 25.70
CA VAL A 79 8.41 -17.86 24.26
C VAL A 79 8.73 -16.50 23.64
N TYR A 80 7.98 -15.46 23.99
CA TYR A 80 8.26 -14.10 23.54
C TYR A 80 9.65 -13.60 23.98
N LEU A 81 10.02 -13.82 25.25
CA LEU A 81 11.35 -13.45 25.74
C LEU A 81 12.47 -14.22 25.03
N GLN A 82 12.22 -15.48 24.67
CA GLN A 82 13.14 -16.27 23.84
C GLN A 82 13.30 -15.67 22.43
N THR A 83 12.21 -15.23 21.79
CA THR A 83 12.27 -14.51 20.51
C THR A 83 13.17 -13.27 20.60
N ARG A 84 13.01 -12.47 21.66
CA ARG A 84 13.85 -11.27 21.88
C ARG A 84 15.32 -11.60 21.99
N GLU A 85 15.67 -12.62 22.78
CA GLU A 85 17.06 -13.01 22.92
C GLU A 85 17.65 -13.48 21.59
N ARG A 86 16.87 -14.19 20.77
CA ARG A 86 17.28 -14.61 19.43
C ARG A 86 17.49 -13.43 18.49
N LEU A 87 16.62 -12.42 18.53
CA LEU A 87 16.80 -11.18 17.77
C LEU A 87 18.08 -10.44 18.20
N ARG A 88 18.38 -10.39 19.50
CA ARG A 88 19.62 -9.80 20.02
C ARG A 88 20.87 -10.57 19.56
N LEU A 89 20.81 -11.90 19.58
CA LEU A 89 21.89 -12.76 19.08
C LEU A 89 22.08 -12.63 17.57
N LEU A 90 20.99 -12.48 16.82
CA LEU A 90 20.99 -12.20 15.39
C LEU A 90 21.68 -10.86 15.10
N GLU A 91 21.27 -9.77 15.76
CA GLU A 91 21.91 -8.44 15.62
C GLU A 91 23.42 -8.52 15.86
N LYS A 92 23.83 -9.15 16.98
CA LYS A 92 25.24 -9.32 17.32
C LYS A 92 26.00 -10.10 16.25
N SER A 93 25.39 -11.15 15.70
CA SER A 93 26.01 -12.00 14.68
C SER A 93 26.11 -11.29 13.34
N ILE A 94 25.09 -10.52 12.94
CA ILE A 94 25.12 -9.66 11.75
C ILE A 94 26.33 -8.73 11.81
N HIS A 95 26.52 -8.05 12.94
CA HIS A 95 27.65 -7.14 13.11
C HIS A 95 29.00 -7.86 13.11
N THR A 96 29.08 -9.00 13.81
CA THR A 96 30.32 -9.80 13.87
C THR A 96 30.73 -10.33 12.49
N CYS A 97 29.76 -10.63 11.63
CA CYS A 97 30.00 -11.17 10.29
C CYS A 97 30.03 -10.09 9.18
N GLY A 98 29.83 -8.80 9.50
CA GLY A 98 29.78 -7.72 8.51
C GLY A 98 28.61 -7.85 7.52
N MET A 99 27.46 -8.34 8.00
CA MET A 99 26.28 -8.64 7.19
C MET A 99 25.18 -7.57 7.27
N GLU A 100 25.52 -6.33 7.64
CA GLU A 100 24.54 -5.25 7.86
C GLU A 100 23.72 -4.91 6.60
N LYS A 101 24.25 -5.20 5.41
CA LYS A 101 23.56 -5.02 4.12
C LYS A 101 22.79 -6.27 3.64
N ALA A 102 22.87 -7.38 4.38
CA ALA A 102 22.13 -8.58 4.02
C ALA A 102 20.66 -8.43 4.42
N ARG A 103 19.76 -8.85 3.53
CA ARG A 103 18.33 -8.90 3.82
C ARG A 103 18.04 -10.11 4.71
N MET A 104 17.55 -9.87 5.92
CA MET A 104 17.08 -10.92 6.83
C MET A 104 15.64 -11.30 6.47
N ASP A 105 15.31 -12.58 6.41
CA ASP A 105 13.97 -13.07 6.04
C ASP A 105 12.95 -13.06 7.19
N ILE A 106 13.04 -12.02 8.03
CA ILE A 106 12.11 -11.74 9.15
C ILE A 106 11.34 -10.42 8.92
N ILE A 107 11.61 -9.73 7.80
CA ILE A 107 10.89 -8.53 7.33
C ILE A 107 9.60 -8.95 6.62
N ASN A 108 8.65 -9.41 7.40
CA ASN A 108 7.33 -9.84 6.95
C ASN A 108 6.25 -9.19 7.84
N PRO A 109 5.23 -8.52 7.30
CA PRO A 109 4.24 -7.79 8.10
C PRO A 109 3.52 -8.64 9.15
N ILE A 110 3.33 -9.94 8.90
CA ILE A 110 2.71 -10.85 9.87
C ILE A 110 3.63 -11.07 11.09
N GLU A 111 4.89 -11.43 10.87
CA GLU A 111 5.87 -11.71 11.93
C GLU A 111 6.20 -10.46 12.75
N VAL A 112 6.42 -9.34 12.06
CA VAL A 112 6.59 -8.02 12.70
C VAL A 112 5.34 -7.67 13.50
N GLY A 113 4.16 -7.92 12.93
CA GLY A 113 2.89 -7.67 13.61
C GLY A 113 2.72 -8.46 14.91
N ILE A 114 3.07 -9.75 14.88
CA ILE A 114 3.07 -10.62 16.07
C ILE A 114 4.04 -10.08 17.11
N LEU A 115 5.29 -9.82 16.73
CA LEU A 115 6.33 -9.35 17.66
C LEU A 115 5.91 -8.05 18.36
N LEU A 116 5.40 -7.08 17.60
CA LEU A 116 4.98 -5.78 18.14
C LEU A 116 3.76 -5.90 19.03
N ALA A 117 2.71 -6.60 18.58
CA ALA A 117 1.48 -6.75 19.36
C ALA A 117 1.74 -7.49 20.68
N PHE A 118 2.57 -8.53 20.68
CA PHE A 118 2.96 -9.21 21.91
C PHE A 118 3.87 -8.36 22.80
N GLY A 119 4.80 -7.58 22.24
CA GLY A 119 5.62 -6.66 23.03
C GLY A 119 4.78 -5.67 23.80
N HIS A 120 3.81 -5.04 23.14
CA HIS A 120 2.84 -4.17 23.79
C HIS A 120 1.99 -4.93 24.82
N ALA A 121 1.40 -6.07 24.47
CA ALA A 121 0.55 -6.84 25.36
C ALA A 121 1.28 -7.33 26.63
N LEU A 122 2.59 -7.53 26.54
CA LEU A 122 3.44 -7.99 27.64
C LEU A 122 4.10 -6.83 28.41
N GLY A 123 3.81 -5.57 28.05
CA GLY A 123 4.21 -4.37 28.77
C GLY A 123 5.60 -3.86 28.42
N GLU A 124 6.13 -4.15 27.23
CA GLU A 124 7.39 -3.58 26.80
C GLU A 124 7.30 -2.08 26.55
N SER A 125 8.33 -1.37 26.98
CA SER A 125 8.50 0.03 26.62
C SER A 125 8.80 0.17 25.13
N ARG A 126 8.45 1.33 24.56
CA ARG A 126 8.78 1.66 23.16
C ARG A 126 10.27 1.54 22.85
N ASP A 127 11.12 1.92 23.79
CA ASP A 127 12.58 1.83 23.66
C ASP A 127 13.05 0.37 23.60
N GLU A 128 12.43 -0.53 24.36
CA GLU A 128 12.73 -1.96 24.31
C GLU A 128 12.29 -2.56 22.97
N ILE A 129 11.08 -2.22 22.51
CA ILE A 129 10.59 -2.63 21.20
C ILE A 129 11.57 -2.18 20.10
N GLY A 130 11.97 -0.91 20.11
CA GLY A 130 12.92 -0.36 19.14
C GLY A 130 14.27 -1.08 19.15
N ARG A 131 14.80 -1.41 20.34
CA ARG A 131 16.03 -2.23 20.46
C ARG A 131 15.83 -3.64 19.89
N ASN A 132 14.72 -4.30 20.22
CA ASN A 132 14.44 -5.68 19.83
C ASN A 132 14.29 -5.83 18.30
N THR A 133 13.91 -4.77 17.58
CA THR A 133 13.68 -4.82 16.12
C THR A 133 14.90 -4.45 15.27
N ARG A 134 16.06 -4.10 15.85
CA ARG A 134 17.24 -3.64 15.09
C ARG A 134 17.85 -4.69 14.16
N ALA A 135 17.69 -5.97 14.50
CA ALA A 135 18.13 -7.07 13.63
C ALA A 135 17.32 -7.17 12.33
N MET A 136 16.15 -6.54 12.25
CA MET A 136 15.32 -6.52 11.05
C MET A 136 15.86 -5.49 10.06
N SER A 137 16.33 -5.96 8.90
CA SER A 137 16.92 -5.11 7.86
C SER A 137 15.99 -3.95 7.48
N ALA A 138 16.55 -2.77 7.26
CA ALA A 138 15.83 -1.55 6.86
C ALA A 138 15.98 -1.25 5.36
N GLY A 139 15.07 -0.47 4.80
CA GLY A 139 15.12 -0.03 3.40
C GLY A 139 14.60 -1.05 2.39
N TYR A 140 13.84 -2.06 2.84
CA TYR A 140 13.33 -3.14 1.97
C TYR A 140 11.80 -3.14 1.81
N ASP A 141 11.06 -2.60 2.78
CA ASP A 141 9.60 -2.58 2.76
C ASP A 141 9.11 -1.32 3.49
N LEU A 142 8.55 -0.39 2.73
CA LEU A 142 8.13 0.91 3.24
C LEU A 142 7.06 0.79 4.34
N PHE A 143 6.19 -0.22 4.30
CA PHE A 143 5.18 -0.42 5.35
C PHE A 143 5.84 -0.80 6.67
N ILE A 144 6.76 -1.78 6.65
CA ILE A 144 7.47 -2.21 7.86
C ILE A 144 8.39 -1.10 8.35
N ASP A 145 9.13 -0.44 7.45
CA ASP A 145 10.05 0.63 7.82
C ASP A 145 9.31 1.80 8.47
N ARG A 146 8.16 2.18 7.92
CA ARG A 146 7.30 3.21 8.51
C ARG A 146 6.79 2.79 9.88
N LEU A 147 6.31 1.55 10.03
CA LEU A 147 5.85 1.02 11.33
C LEU A 147 6.94 1.02 12.39
N LEU A 148 8.14 0.55 12.04
CA LEU A 148 9.27 0.43 12.96
C LEU A 148 9.93 1.79 13.26
N SER A 149 9.82 2.77 12.37
CA SER A 149 10.36 4.13 12.61
C SER A 149 9.68 4.86 13.79
N ILE A 150 8.50 4.39 14.21
CA ILE A 150 7.83 4.87 15.43
C ILE A 150 8.65 4.54 16.69
N TYR A 151 9.43 3.46 16.67
CA TYR A 151 10.27 2.99 17.77
C TYR A 151 11.76 3.29 17.55
N ASP A 152 12.18 3.46 16.29
CA ASP A 152 13.51 3.90 15.90
C ASP A 152 13.41 5.03 14.86
N PRO A 153 13.35 6.30 15.30
CA PRO A 153 13.24 7.45 14.39
C PRO A 153 14.39 7.59 13.39
N THR A 154 15.51 6.89 13.60
CA THR A 154 16.67 6.92 12.69
C THR A 154 16.61 5.85 11.62
N ARG A 155 15.59 4.99 11.63
CA ARG A 155 15.41 3.90 10.68
C ARG A 155 15.26 4.43 9.23
N PRO A 156 16.10 3.99 8.28
CA PRO A 156 15.91 4.29 6.87
C PRO A 156 14.60 3.70 6.35
N LEU A 157 13.92 4.44 5.46
CA LEU A 157 12.68 4.01 4.81
C LEU A 157 12.97 3.47 3.41
N ALA A 158 12.29 2.41 3.01
CA ALA A 158 12.28 1.95 1.62
C ALA A 158 11.46 2.87 0.71
N ASP A 159 11.66 2.76 -0.60
CA ASP A 159 10.92 3.57 -1.57
C ASP A 159 9.51 3.01 -1.92
N ASP A 160 9.26 1.71 -1.68
CA ASP A 160 7.98 1.06 -2.02
C ASP A 160 7.53 0.03 -0.99
N ILE A 161 6.23 -0.24 -1.00
CA ILE A 161 5.57 -1.22 -0.14
C ILE A 161 5.65 -2.59 -0.79
N ASN A 162 6.26 -3.57 -0.12
CA ASN A 162 6.22 -4.94 -0.61
C ASN A 162 4.80 -5.50 -0.51
N HIS A 163 4.33 -6.22 -1.53
CA HIS A 163 2.93 -6.66 -1.65
C HIS A 163 1.92 -5.50 -1.51
N LYS A 164 2.19 -4.38 -2.20
CA LYS A 164 1.37 -3.16 -2.25
C LYS A 164 -0.16 -3.37 -2.29
N PRO A 165 -0.74 -4.29 -3.10
CA PRO A 165 -2.19 -4.50 -3.12
C PRO A 165 -2.78 -4.99 -1.78
N VAL A 166 -1.96 -5.52 -0.88
CA VAL A 166 -2.37 -6.02 0.45
C VAL A 166 -2.17 -4.96 1.54
N TYR A 167 -1.13 -4.14 1.45
CA TYR A 167 -0.70 -3.28 2.57
C TYR A 167 -0.83 -1.77 2.31
N LYS A 168 -1.11 -1.33 1.08
CA LYS A 168 -1.24 0.11 0.74
C LYS A 168 -2.33 0.82 1.56
N SER A 169 -3.50 0.21 1.72
CA SER A 169 -4.62 0.81 2.48
C SER A 169 -4.34 0.86 3.98
N LEU A 170 -3.63 -0.13 4.53
CA LEU A 170 -3.17 -0.10 5.92
C LEU A 170 -2.05 0.92 6.14
N TYR A 171 -1.14 1.06 5.18
CA TYR A 171 -0.08 2.07 5.21
C TYR A 171 -0.63 3.49 5.30
N ALA A 172 -1.71 3.80 4.57
CA ALA A 172 -2.33 5.13 4.60
C ALA A 172 -2.78 5.58 6.01
N VAL A 173 -2.97 4.65 6.95
CA VAL A 173 -3.33 4.96 8.35
C VAL A 173 -2.25 5.77 9.07
N PHE A 174 -0.97 5.62 8.71
CA PHE A 174 0.13 6.35 9.36
C PHE A 174 0.00 7.87 9.21
N ASP A 175 -0.50 8.32 8.06
CA ASP A 175 -0.56 9.73 7.69
C ASP A 175 -1.96 10.34 7.91
N ALA A 176 -2.96 9.51 8.23
CA ALA A 176 -4.32 9.95 8.47
C ALA A 176 -4.51 10.67 9.82
N PRO A 177 -5.45 11.65 9.90
CA PRO A 177 -5.87 12.26 11.17
C PRO A 177 -6.36 11.22 12.20
N PRO A 178 -6.06 11.38 13.50
CA PRO A 178 -6.41 10.40 14.52
C PRO A 178 -7.87 9.95 14.54
N ASP A 179 -8.82 10.87 14.28
CA ASP A 179 -10.26 10.61 14.24
C ASP A 179 -10.70 9.73 13.05
N LYS A 180 -9.91 9.70 11.97
CA LYS A 180 -10.20 8.89 10.77
C LYS A 180 -9.63 7.48 10.85
N ARG A 181 -8.58 7.26 11.64
CA ARG A 181 -7.85 5.98 11.71
C ARG A 181 -8.72 4.79 12.12
N PRO A 182 -9.62 4.88 13.13
CA PRO A 182 -10.45 3.74 13.50
C PRO A 182 -11.30 3.22 12.33
N GLY A 183 -11.92 4.13 11.58
CA GLY A 183 -12.71 3.77 10.40
C GLY A 183 -11.87 3.17 9.28
N MET A 184 -10.62 3.62 9.10
CA MET A 184 -9.69 3.04 8.12
C MET A 184 -9.29 1.60 8.49
N ILE A 185 -8.98 1.36 9.77
CA ILE A 185 -8.64 0.01 10.25
C ILE A 185 -9.82 -0.94 10.11
N ALA A 186 -11.03 -0.52 10.49
CA ALA A 186 -12.24 -1.35 10.33
C ALA A 186 -12.43 -1.80 8.87
N ARG A 187 -12.32 -0.87 7.91
CA ARG A 187 -12.41 -1.20 6.48
C ARG A 187 -11.29 -2.10 5.99
N TYR A 188 -10.08 -1.93 6.52
CA TYR A 188 -8.98 -2.81 6.19
C TYR A 188 -9.26 -4.24 6.67
N LEU A 189 -9.85 -4.40 7.86
CA LEU A 189 -10.24 -5.70 8.39
C LEU A 189 -11.37 -6.35 7.56
N ASP A 190 -12.33 -5.58 7.02
CA ASP A 190 -13.34 -6.10 6.08
C ASP A 190 -12.70 -6.62 4.77
N GLN A 191 -11.61 -5.99 4.32
CA GLN A 191 -10.86 -6.43 3.13
C GLN A 191 -10.01 -7.66 3.40
N TRP A 192 -9.51 -7.80 4.64
CA TRP A 192 -8.62 -8.88 5.05
C TRP A 192 -9.22 -10.26 4.78
N GLU A 193 -10.51 -10.46 5.08
CA GLU A 193 -11.22 -11.71 4.79
C GLU A 193 -11.13 -12.07 3.31
N LYS A 194 -11.43 -11.11 2.42
CA LYS A 194 -11.43 -11.33 0.97
C LYS A 194 -10.04 -11.66 0.45
N LEU A 195 -9.01 -11.03 1.00
CA LEU A 195 -7.61 -11.29 0.66
C LEU A 195 -7.17 -12.67 1.14
N LEU A 196 -7.57 -13.05 2.36
CA LEU A 196 -7.27 -14.34 2.97
C LEU A 196 -7.91 -15.48 2.16
N LEU A 197 -9.22 -15.43 1.92
CA LEU A 197 -9.96 -16.45 1.16
C LEU A 197 -9.44 -16.62 -0.28
N LYS A 198 -8.89 -15.56 -0.87
CA LYS A 198 -8.28 -15.59 -2.21
C LYS A 198 -6.78 -15.95 -2.20
N ASN A 199 -6.21 -16.33 -1.06
CA ASN A 199 -4.78 -16.64 -0.92
C ASN A 199 -3.86 -15.51 -1.40
N LYS A 200 -4.25 -14.25 -1.16
CA LYS A 200 -3.48 -13.06 -1.57
C LYS A 200 -2.53 -12.57 -0.48
N ILE A 201 -2.69 -13.03 0.76
CA ILE A 201 -1.84 -12.62 1.87
C ILE A 201 -0.53 -13.42 1.81
N PRO A 202 0.64 -12.75 1.76
CA PRO A 202 1.93 -13.43 1.74
C PRO A 202 2.10 -14.33 2.96
N ARG A 203 2.57 -15.57 2.75
CA ARG A 203 2.82 -16.56 3.82
C ARG A 203 1.60 -16.93 4.67
N GLN A 204 0.39 -16.54 4.28
CA GLN A 204 -0.86 -17.03 4.85
C GLN A 204 -1.67 -17.69 3.75
N ARG A 205 -1.66 -19.02 3.74
CA ARG A 205 -2.52 -19.79 2.84
C ARG A 205 -3.81 -20.12 3.56
N TYR A 206 -4.94 -19.61 3.07
CA TYR A 206 -6.24 -20.09 3.49
C TYR A 206 -6.48 -21.49 2.92
N PRO A 207 -6.75 -22.47 3.78
CA PRO A 207 -6.89 -23.83 3.35
C PRO A 207 -8.19 -24.06 2.59
N VAL A 208 -8.09 -24.70 1.42
CA VAL A 208 -9.24 -25.34 0.78
C VAL A 208 -9.45 -26.68 1.49
N ILE A 209 -10.71 -26.98 1.87
CA ILE A 209 -11.12 -28.07 2.78
C ILE A 209 -10.44 -29.42 2.52
N GLU A 210 -10.03 -29.69 1.27
CA GLU A 210 -9.46 -30.97 0.82
C GLU A 210 -7.93 -31.11 0.99
N ARG A 211 -7.18 -30.05 1.38
CA ARG A 211 -5.70 -30.07 1.51
C ARG A 211 -5.18 -29.63 2.88
N LEU A 212 -5.98 -29.82 3.91
CA LEU A 212 -5.83 -29.15 5.20
C LEU A 212 -4.76 -29.69 6.16
N GLN A 213 -3.95 -30.65 5.73
CA GLN A 213 -3.00 -31.28 6.63
C GLN A 213 -1.65 -30.52 6.60
N GLY A 214 -1.48 -29.56 7.52
CA GLY A 214 -0.14 -29.14 7.99
C GLY A 214 0.34 -27.70 7.68
N GLU A 215 -0.33 -26.90 6.85
CA GLU A 215 0.18 -25.57 6.43
C GLU A 215 -0.61 -24.36 6.97
N TRP A 216 -1.69 -24.56 7.74
CA TRP A 216 -2.51 -23.44 8.21
C TRP A 216 -1.77 -22.63 9.27
N LYS A 217 -1.55 -21.33 9.02
CA LYS A 217 -0.88 -20.42 9.96
C LYS A 217 -1.86 -19.49 10.68
N GLY A 218 -3.17 -19.69 10.56
CA GLY A 218 -4.18 -18.82 11.18
C GLY A 218 -4.57 -17.61 10.33
N TYR A 219 -5.54 -16.84 10.85
CA TYR A 219 -6.37 -15.89 10.09
C TYR A 219 -6.31 -14.45 10.63
N TRP A 220 -5.77 -14.22 11.83
CA TRP A 220 -5.75 -12.88 12.42
C TRP A 220 -4.87 -11.90 11.65
N CYS A 221 -5.34 -10.66 11.59
CA CYS A 221 -4.65 -9.53 10.99
C CYS A 221 -3.67 -8.88 11.98
N TYR A 222 -2.55 -9.55 12.23
CA TYR A 222 -1.47 -9.01 13.05
C TYR A 222 -0.87 -7.67 12.56
N PRO A 223 -0.76 -7.41 11.24
CA PRO A 223 -0.32 -6.10 10.76
C PRO A 223 -1.22 -4.95 11.27
N ALA A 224 -2.55 -5.12 11.21
CA ALA A 224 -3.49 -4.10 11.70
C ALA A 224 -3.39 -3.94 13.22
N ALA A 225 -3.29 -5.04 13.96
CA ALA A 225 -3.07 -5.03 15.41
C ALA A 225 -1.81 -4.24 15.81
N ALA A 226 -0.71 -4.43 15.08
CA ALA A 226 0.53 -3.71 15.32
C ALA A 226 0.44 -2.22 14.97
N VAL A 227 -0.27 -1.84 13.90
CA VAL A 227 -0.54 -0.42 13.59
C VAL A 227 -1.38 0.23 14.70
N VAL A 228 -2.42 -0.45 15.18
CA VAL A 228 -3.24 0.03 16.30
C VAL A 228 -2.41 0.23 17.56
N ALA A 229 -1.59 -0.76 17.93
CA ALA A 229 -0.70 -0.65 19.09
C ALA A 229 0.35 0.46 18.93
N ALA A 230 0.96 0.56 17.75
CA ALA A 230 2.02 1.54 17.48
C ALA A 230 1.50 2.98 17.47
N LEU A 231 0.26 3.21 17.02
CA LEU A 231 -0.33 4.53 16.91
C LEU A 231 -1.28 4.90 18.05
N ASN A 232 -1.49 4.01 19.02
CA ASN A 232 -2.51 4.15 20.08
C ASN A 232 -3.90 4.48 19.48
N ILE A 233 -4.33 3.72 18.47
CA ILE A 233 -5.66 3.91 17.86
C ILE A 233 -6.73 3.38 18.82
N ASP A 234 -7.82 4.14 18.97
CA ASP A 234 -9.03 3.66 19.64
C ASP A 234 -9.71 2.61 18.75
N ASP A 235 -9.73 1.36 19.22
CA ASP A 235 -10.31 0.21 18.54
C ASP A 235 -11.69 -0.17 19.07
N SER A 236 -12.30 0.63 19.95
CA SER A 236 -13.61 0.34 20.54
C SER A 236 -14.71 0.02 19.51
N SER A 237 -14.65 0.65 18.33
CA SER A 237 -15.62 0.45 17.24
C SER A 237 -15.44 -0.85 16.44
N PHE A 238 -14.28 -1.50 16.53
CA PHE A 238 -13.96 -2.72 15.78
C PHE A 238 -13.25 -3.80 16.61
N ILE A 239 -13.20 -3.67 17.94
CA ILE A 239 -12.55 -4.62 18.85
C ILE A 239 -13.12 -6.04 18.72
N ASP A 240 -14.39 -6.15 18.35
CA ASP A 240 -15.12 -7.41 18.14
C ASP A 240 -15.01 -7.94 16.70
N HIS A 241 -14.26 -7.28 15.82
CA HIS A 241 -14.10 -7.73 14.44
C HIS A 241 -13.40 -9.09 14.38
N GLU A 242 -13.94 -10.00 13.59
CA GLU A 242 -13.57 -11.42 13.60
C GLU A 242 -12.09 -11.70 13.32
N PHE A 243 -11.51 -10.99 12.35
CA PHE A 243 -10.10 -11.13 11.98
C PHE A 243 -9.15 -10.30 12.85
N TYR A 244 -9.66 -9.58 13.85
CA TYR A 244 -8.87 -8.81 14.78
C TYR A 244 -8.47 -9.68 15.98
N PRO A 245 -7.19 -9.68 16.43
CA PRO A 245 -6.78 -10.48 17.58
C PRO A 245 -7.22 -9.81 18.89
N THR A 246 -8.54 -9.84 19.15
CA THR A 246 -9.22 -9.12 20.25
C THR A 246 -8.55 -9.33 21.61
N ASP A 247 -8.32 -10.58 22.01
CA ASP A 247 -7.76 -10.89 23.35
C ASP A 247 -6.35 -10.32 23.52
N LEU A 248 -5.52 -10.39 22.47
CA LEU A 248 -4.19 -9.79 22.45
C LEU A 248 -4.27 -8.26 22.56
N MET A 249 -5.20 -7.63 21.83
CA MET A 249 -5.33 -6.17 21.80
C MET A 249 -5.99 -5.59 23.05
N GLN A 250 -6.82 -6.37 23.74
CA GLN A 250 -7.28 -6.07 25.10
C GLN A 250 -6.12 -6.08 26.10
N ALA A 251 -5.19 -7.04 25.99
CA ALA A 251 -3.99 -7.04 26.82
C ALA A 251 -3.06 -5.84 26.52
N CYS A 252 -3.03 -5.35 25.27
CA CYS A 252 -2.35 -4.10 24.93
C CYS A 252 -3.01 -2.85 25.54
N ALA A 253 -4.34 -2.87 25.75
CA ALA A 253 -5.11 -1.67 26.09
C ALA A 253 -4.63 -0.98 27.38
N GLN A 254 -4.14 -1.75 28.34
CA GLN A 254 -3.59 -1.22 29.60
C GLN A 254 -2.30 -0.40 29.43
N TYR A 255 -1.61 -0.55 28.30
CA TYR A 255 -0.36 0.15 27.98
C TYR A 255 -0.55 1.23 26.90
N ARG A 256 -1.79 1.44 26.43
CA ARG A 256 -2.08 2.49 25.45
C ARG A 256 -2.02 3.86 26.12
N GLY A 257 -1.51 4.83 25.37
CA GLY A 257 -1.52 6.24 25.73
C GLY A 257 -2.33 7.06 24.74
N GLU A 258 -2.01 8.35 24.65
CA GLU A 258 -2.61 9.25 23.67
C GLU A 258 -2.30 8.82 22.22
N PRO A 259 -3.19 9.11 21.26
CA PRO A 259 -2.97 8.85 19.84
C PRO A 259 -1.66 9.48 19.34
N VAL A 260 -0.86 8.69 18.62
CA VAL A 260 0.44 9.14 18.11
C VAL A 260 0.23 9.91 16.82
N ILE A 261 0.63 11.18 16.79
CA ILE A 261 0.54 12.00 15.59
C ILE A 261 1.88 11.92 14.86
N LEU A 262 1.89 11.28 13.70
CA LEU A 262 3.03 11.28 12.80
C LEU A 262 2.90 12.44 11.83
N GLN A 263 4.01 13.09 11.50
CA GLN A 263 4.04 13.96 10.33
C GLN A 263 3.92 13.08 9.09
N PRO A 264 3.00 13.39 8.14
CA PRO A 264 2.94 12.72 6.86
C PRO A 264 4.34 12.68 6.25
N LEU A 265 4.71 11.55 5.62
CA LEU A 265 5.94 11.57 4.83
C LEU A 265 5.77 12.65 3.77
N GLN A 266 6.73 13.57 3.74
CA GLN A 266 6.73 14.60 2.71
C GLN A 266 6.86 13.88 1.38
N GLU A 267 5.82 13.97 0.54
CA GLU A 267 5.92 13.40 -0.80
C GLU A 267 7.16 14.01 -1.47
N PRO A 268 8.00 13.19 -2.12
CA PRO A 268 9.16 13.73 -2.82
C PRO A 268 8.68 14.74 -3.84
N ALA A 269 9.39 15.86 -3.92
CA ALA A 269 9.11 16.91 -4.90
C ALA A 269 8.96 16.30 -6.29
N LEU A 270 8.06 16.89 -7.10
CA LEU A 270 7.87 16.44 -8.48
C LEU A 270 9.22 16.36 -9.20
N PRO A 271 9.51 15.26 -9.92
CA PRO A 271 10.74 15.14 -10.69
C PRO A 271 10.95 16.38 -11.58
N GLU A 272 12.19 16.90 -11.59
CA GLU A 272 12.54 18.05 -12.41
C GLU A 272 12.29 17.73 -13.89
N PRO A 273 11.57 18.58 -14.64
CA PRO A 273 11.38 18.37 -16.06
C PRO A 273 12.71 18.55 -16.81
N PRO A 274 12.88 17.96 -18.01
CA PRO A 274 14.11 18.12 -18.78
C PRO A 274 14.44 19.59 -19.01
N LYS A 275 15.68 20.00 -18.67
CA LYS A 275 16.14 21.40 -18.80
C LYS A 275 16.12 21.90 -20.24
N ARG A 276 16.37 21.01 -21.20
CA ARG A 276 16.27 21.30 -22.63
C ARG A 276 14.92 20.82 -23.12
N SER A 277 14.10 21.74 -23.60
CA SER A 277 12.91 21.39 -24.36
C SER A 277 13.33 20.74 -25.68
N PRO A 278 12.79 19.56 -26.04
CA PRO A 278 13.00 19.03 -27.37
C PRO A 278 12.44 19.99 -28.41
N LYS A 279 13.02 19.98 -29.61
CA LYS A 279 12.43 20.70 -30.74
C LYS A 279 11.11 20.04 -31.07
N ARG A 280 10.05 20.84 -31.11
CA ARG A 280 8.72 20.37 -31.43
C ARG A 280 8.64 19.93 -32.90
N LYS A 281 8.06 18.75 -33.16
CA LYS A 281 7.72 18.28 -34.50
C LYS A 281 6.63 19.18 -35.10
N PRO A 282 6.64 19.44 -36.42
CA PRO A 282 5.57 20.17 -37.07
C PRO A 282 4.23 19.46 -36.88
N ALA A 283 3.13 20.21 -36.84
CA ALA A 283 1.80 19.62 -36.79
C ALA A 283 1.51 18.86 -38.09
N PRO A 284 1.21 17.56 -38.04
CA PRO A 284 0.63 16.84 -39.17
C PRO A 284 -0.69 17.49 -39.60
N GLU A 285 -1.08 17.34 -40.88
CA GLU A 285 -2.30 17.94 -41.42
C GLU A 285 -3.54 17.55 -40.60
N LEU A 286 -3.65 16.28 -40.21
CA LEU A 286 -4.74 15.75 -39.38
C LEU A 286 -4.78 16.35 -37.97
N LEU A 287 -3.62 16.74 -37.41
CA LEU A 287 -3.52 17.27 -36.05
C LEU A 287 -3.59 18.80 -36.00
N ALA A 288 -3.34 19.48 -37.12
CA ALA A 288 -3.29 20.94 -37.19
C ALA A 288 -4.57 21.63 -36.66
N PRO A 289 -5.80 21.15 -36.95
CA PRO A 289 -7.02 21.74 -36.38
C PRO A 289 -7.09 21.64 -34.85
N TRP A 290 -6.48 20.60 -34.29
CA TRP A 290 -6.56 20.24 -32.87
C TRP A 290 -5.44 20.83 -32.02
N GLN A 291 -4.43 21.45 -32.65
CA GLN A 291 -3.30 22.06 -31.95
C GLN A 291 -3.73 23.05 -30.85
N PRO A 292 -4.70 23.97 -31.04
CA PRO A 292 -5.13 24.87 -29.97
C PRO A 292 -5.70 24.15 -28.75
N LEU A 293 -6.45 23.06 -28.97
CA LEU A 293 -7.02 22.26 -27.89
C LEU A 293 -5.90 21.55 -27.11
N PHE A 294 -4.95 20.94 -27.82
CA PHE A 294 -3.76 20.35 -27.22
C PHE A 294 -2.99 21.34 -26.33
N GLU A 295 -2.72 22.57 -26.82
CA GLU A 295 -1.97 23.57 -26.03
C GLU A 295 -2.65 23.84 -24.69
N ARG A 296 -3.98 23.93 -24.69
CA ARG A 296 -4.75 24.19 -23.48
C ARG A 296 -4.71 23.00 -22.53
N MET A 297 -4.82 21.77 -23.04
CA MET A 297 -4.72 20.56 -22.21
C MET A 297 -3.35 20.46 -21.55
N ALA A 298 -2.28 20.68 -22.33
CA ALA A 298 -0.90 20.58 -21.84
C ALA A 298 -0.44 21.80 -21.02
N ALA A 299 -1.26 22.85 -20.87
CA ALA A 299 -0.85 24.13 -20.28
C ALA A 299 -0.34 24.03 -18.84
N THR A 300 -0.80 23.01 -18.09
CA THR A 300 -0.39 22.73 -16.71
C THR A 300 1.00 22.08 -16.61
N LEU A 301 1.55 21.59 -17.73
CA LEU A 301 2.89 21.00 -17.76
C LEU A 301 3.99 22.05 -17.96
N PRO A 302 5.21 21.80 -17.47
CA PRO A 302 6.41 22.52 -17.91
C PRO A 302 6.60 22.48 -19.43
N LYS A 303 7.12 23.56 -20.02
CA LYS A 303 7.28 23.70 -21.49
C LYS A 303 8.04 22.56 -22.16
N SER A 304 9.06 22.00 -21.52
CA SER A 304 9.79 20.85 -22.06
C SER A 304 8.93 19.60 -22.14
N LEU A 305 8.07 19.34 -21.14
CA LEU A 305 7.12 18.23 -21.15
C LEU A 305 5.97 18.45 -22.14
N GLN A 306 5.50 19.70 -22.32
CA GLN A 306 4.53 20.04 -23.39
C GLN A 306 5.06 19.63 -24.77
N ALA A 307 6.33 19.97 -25.06
CA ALA A 307 6.96 19.62 -26.32
C ALA A 307 7.19 18.11 -26.48
N THR A 308 7.57 17.41 -25.40
CA THR A 308 7.71 15.95 -25.41
C THR A 308 6.37 15.26 -25.66
N LEU A 309 5.31 15.68 -24.96
CA LEU A 309 3.96 15.12 -25.12
C LEU A 309 3.43 15.35 -26.54
N TRP A 310 3.66 16.53 -27.11
CA TRP A 310 3.33 16.80 -28.51
C TRP A 310 4.08 15.88 -29.47
N ASN A 311 5.38 15.69 -29.24
CA ASN A 311 6.20 14.85 -30.11
C ASN A 311 5.83 13.37 -30.05
N ALA A 312 5.36 12.91 -28.88
CA ALA A 312 4.79 11.58 -28.68
C ALA A 312 3.45 11.45 -29.40
N LEU A 313 2.55 12.42 -29.25
CA LEU A 313 1.26 12.46 -29.97
C LEU A 313 1.46 12.43 -31.50
N VAL A 314 2.39 13.22 -32.02
CA VAL A 314 2.74 13.19 -33.45
C VAL A 314 3.38 11.87 -33.86
N GLN A 315 4.15 11.21 -32.98
CA GLN A 315 4.72 9.90 -33.29
C GLN A 315 3.61 8.85 -33.40
N TRP A 316 2.76 8.76 -32.38
CA TRP A 316 1.62 7.85 -32.35
C TRP A 316 0.73 8.02 -33.58
N LEU A 317 0.39 9.26 -33.94
CA LEU A 317 -0.42 9.53 -35.13
C LEU A 317 0.23 9.04 -36.43
N ASN A 318 1.56 9.08 -36.56
CA ASN A 318 2.24 8.60 -37.76
C ASN A 318 2.40 7.07 -37.79
N ASP A 319 2.50 6.44 -36.63
CA ASP A 319 2.82 5.02 -36.50
C ASP A 319 1.55 4.15 -36.45
N GLU A 320 0.49 4.64 -35.78
CA GLU A 320 -0.68 3.83 -35.41
C GLU A 320 -1.99 4.29 -36.07
N TRP A 321 -2.03 5.51 -36.66
CA TRP A 321 -3.26 6.03 -37.28
C TRP A 321 -3.23 5.87 -38.80
N GLU A 322 -4.20 5.12 -39.33
CA GLU A 322 -4.31 4.84 -40.77
C GLU A 322 -5.52 5.51 -41.43
N GLU A 323 -6.41 6.15 -40.65
CA GLU A 323 -7.65 6.71 -41.17
C GLU A 323 -7.50 8.13 -41.76
N GLU A 324 -8.35 8.46 -42.73
CA GLU A 324 -8.36 9.79 -43.37
C GLU A 324 -8.99 10.88 -42.49
N GLN A 325 -9.80 10.48 -41.51
CA GLN A 325 -10.45 11.39 -40.58
C GLN A 325 -9.77 11.28 -39.21
N PHE A 326 -9.84 12.37 -38.45
CA PHE A 326 -9.29 12.43 -37.10
C PHE A 326 -10.10 13.45 -36.32
N ASP A 327 -10.99 12.96 -35.46
CA ASP A 327 -11.90 13.77 -34.68
C ASP A 327 -11.35 14.06 -33.27
N VAL A 328 -12.19 14.67 -32.43
CA VAL A 328 -11.79 15.06 -31.08
C VAL A 328 -11.79 13.88 -30.10
N ALA A 329 -12.59 12.83 -30.30
CA ALA A 329 -12.52 11.62 -29.51
C ALA A 329 -11.20 10.88 -29.81
N ASP A 330 -10.83 10.82 -31.10
CA ASP A 330 -9.53 10.30 -31.54
C ASP A 330 -8.37 11.07 -30.90
N LEU A 331 -8.47 12.41 -30.83
CA LEU A 331 -7.49 13.25 -30.15
C LEU A 331 -7.34 12.89 -28.66
N LEU A 332 -8.46 12.68 -27.93
CA LEU A 332 -8.41 12.32 -26.51
C LEU A 332 -7.77 10.95 -26.30
N CYS A 333 -8.12 9.97 -27.16
CA CYS A 333 -7.51 8.65 -27.14
C CYS A 333 -6.00 8.73 -27.44
N ALA A 334 -5.62 9.41 -28.51
CA ALA A 334 -4.24 9.62 -28.93
C ALA A 334 -3.42 10.34 -27.84
N LEU A 335 -3.99 11.36 -27.19
CA LEU A 335 -3.33 12.08 -26.10
C LEU A 335 -3.13 11.18 -24.88
N SER A 336 -4.14 10.38 -24.52
CA SER A 336 -4.02 9.37 -23.47
C SER A 336 -2.87 8.42 -23.80
N THR A 337 -2.78 7.89 -25.02
CA THR A 337 -1.69 6.98 -25.39
C THR A 337 -0.33 7.69 -25.35
N ALA A 338 -0.24 8.91 -25.87
CA ALA A 338 1.00 9.69 -25.89
C ALA A 338 1.54 9.98 -24.48
N GLN A 339 0.69 10.28 -23.49
CA GLN A 339 1.15 10.49 -22.11
C GLN A 339 1.68 9.20 -21.46
N TRP A 340 1.15 8.03 -21.86
CA TRP A 340 1.64 6.73 -21.40
C TRP A 340 2.97 6.35 -22.05
N GLU A 341 3.09 6.51 -23.36
CA GLU A 341 4.33 6.21 -24.11
C GLU A 341 5.52 7.05 -23.64
N MET A 342 5.28 8.32 -23.30
CA MET A 342 6.32 9.18 -22.74
C MET A 342 6.55 8.96 -21.23
N GLU A 343 5.86 7.99 -20.64
CA GLU A 343 5.90 7.66 -19.21
C GLU A 343 5.66 8.89 -18.32
N LEU A 344 4.72 9.76 -18.71
CA LEU A 344 4.51 11.05 -18.03
C LEU A 344 4.21 10.83 -16.54
N LEU A 345 3.40 9.82 -16.23
CA LEU A 345 3.04 9.48 -14.86
C LEU A 345 4.21 8.81 -14.12
N GLN A 346 4.83 7.79 -14.72
CA GLN A 346 5.85 6.98 -14.06
C GLN A 346 7.16 7.75 -13.85
N THR A 347 7.60 8.51 -14.85
CA THR A 347 8.88 9.24 -14.81
C THR A 347 8.73 10.62 -14.19
N TYR A 348 7.63 11.33 -14.46
CA TYR A 348 7.48 12.74 -14.06
C TYR A 348 6.37 12.98 -13.03
N ARG A 349 5.66 11.93 -12.58
CA ARG A 349 4.56 11.99 -11.61
C ARG A 349 3.49 13.03 -11.96
N ARG A 350 3.19 13.14 -13.27
CA ARG A 350 2.22 14.10 -13.83
C ARG A 350 1.19 13.39 -14.71
N LEU A 351 0.01 13.98 -14.83
CA LEU A 351 -1.11 13.48 -15.62
C LEU A 351 -1.88 14.68 -16.19
N VAL A 352 -2.18 14.66 -17.48
CA VAL A 352 -2.93 15.75 -18.15
C VAL A 352 -4.39 15.35 -18.40
N LEU A 353 -4.60 14.12 -18.84
CA LEU A 353 -5.90 13.55 -19.13
C LEU A 353 -6.10 12.31 -18.28
N LEU A 354 -7.12 12.31 -17.44
CA LEU A 354 -7.57 11.09 -16.76
C LEU A 354 -8.28 10.24 -17.80
N HIS A 355 -7.82 9.01 -18.00
CA HIS A 355 -8.49 7.99 -18.81
C HIS A 355 -8.50 6.69 -17.99
N VAL A 356 -9.69 6.25 -17.59
CA VAL A 356 -9.85 5.10 -16.69
C VAL A 356 -10.98 4.19 -17.14
N ASP A 357 -10.76 2.89 -17.05
CA ASP A 357 -11.78 1.87 -17.30
C ASP A 357 -12.95 2.01 -16.31
N TRP A 358 -14.18 1.83 -16.80
CA TRP A 358 -15.41 2.09 -16.04
C TRP A 358 -15.57 1.32 -14.71
N LYS A 359 -14.85 0.20 -14.52
CA LYS A 359 -14.89 -0.62 -13.29
C LYS A 359 -13.64 -0.47 -12.41
N ASP A 360 -12.66 0.37 -12.77
CA ASP A 360 -11.40 0.51 -12.04
C ASP A 360 -11.36 1.76 -11.15
N ASP A 361 -12.07 1.71 -10.02
CA ASP A 361 -12.12 2.81 -9.06
C ASP A 361 -10.79 3.04 -8.31
N GLU A 362 -9.93 2.02 -8.20
CA GLU A 362 -8.62 2.17 -7.58
C GLU A 362 -7.70 3.04 -8.47
N SER A 363 -7.68 2.76 -9.77
CA SER A 363 -6.98 3.61 -10.74
C SER A 363 -7.59 5.01 -10.80
N ALA A 364 -8.92 5.13 -10.74
CA ALA A 364 -9.58 6.44 -10.72
C ALA A 364 -9.12 7.30 -9.53
N LEU A 365 -9.06 6.73 -8.33
CA LEU A 365 -8.56 7.42 -7.12
C LEU A 365 -7.11 7.84 -7.28
N SER A 366 -6.25 6.94 -7.79
CA SER A 366 -4.84 7.25 -8.04
C SER A 366 -4.69 8.41 -9.02
N PHE A 367 -5.39 8.34 -10.16
CA PHE A 367 -5.28 9.35 -11.21
C PHE A 367 -5.85 10.70 -10.79
N CYS A 368 -6.87 10.74 -9.92
CA CYS A 368 -7.34 12.00 -9.33
C CYS A 368 -6.24 12.65 -8.48
N ALA A 369 -5.53 11.89 -7.65
CA ALA A 369 -4.40 12.40 -6.86
C ALA A 369 -3.24 12.85 -7.76
N ASP A 370 -2.95 12.11 -8.83
CA ASP A 370 -1.89 12.45 -9.79
C ASP A 370 -2.22 13.71 -10.61
N LEU A 371 -3.49 13.89 -10.97
CA LEU A 371 -3.97 15.09 -11.62
C LEU A 371 -3.90 16.30 -10.68
N ALA A 372 -4.36 16.18 -9.42
CA ALA A 372 -4.22 17.24 -8.41
C ALA A 372 -2.77 17.68 -8.21
N ARG A 373 -1.83 16.73 -8.18
CA ARG A 373 -0.38 17.01 -8.10
C ARG A 373 0.11 17.78 -9.32
N THR A 374 -0.39 17.44 -10.51
CA THR A 374 -0.05 18.16 -11.76
C THR A 374 -0.54 19.61 -11.72
N LEU A 375 -1.66 19.87 -11.05
CA LEU A 375 -2.22 21.20 -10.83
C LEU A 375 -1.50 22.00 -9.71
N ALA A 376 -0.49 21.39 -9.07
CA ALA A 376 0.20 21.94 -7.90
C ALA A 376 -0.75 22.23 -6.71
N ILE A 377 -1.74 21.36 -6.51
CA ILE A 377 -2.57 21.35 -5.31
C ILE A 377 -1.83 20.51 -4.25
N GLU A 378 -1.54 21.10 -3.09
CA GLU A 378 -0.76 20.45 -2.03
C GLU A 378 -1.62 19.51 -1.17
N GLU A 379 -2.92 19.76 -1.05
CA GLU A 379 -3.82 18.91 -0.30
C GLU A 379 -4.03 17.55 -0.99
N ALA A 380 -4.02 16.47 -0.20
CA ALA A 380 -4.36 15.14 -0.69
C ALA A 380 -5.87 15.02 -0.95
N PHE A 381 -6.22 14.38 -2.07
CA PHE A 381 -7.59 13.97 -2.34
C PHE A 381 -7.86 12.61 -1.68
N GLU A 382 -8.53 12.63 -0.54
CA GLU A 382 -8.92 11.45 0.22
C GLU A 382 -10.43 11.43 0.44
N PRO A 383 -11.23 10.97 -0.54
CA PRO A 383 -12.66 10.87 -0.35
C PRO A 383 -12.99 9.83 0.72
N ASP A 384 -14.08 10.04 1.45
CA ASP A 384 -14.66 8.99 2.30
C ASP A 384 -14.92 7.71 1.48
N PRO A 385 -15.06 6.53 2.10
CA PRO A 385 -15.29 5.28 1.39
C PRO A 385 -16.44 5.36 0.38
N LEU A 386 -16.22 4.82 -0.81
CA LEU A 386 -17.23 4.73 -1.87
C LEU A 386 -18.37 3.83 -1.39
N SER A 387 -19.60 4.33 -1.52
CA SER A 387 -20.78 3.72 -0.86
C SER A 387 -21.64 2.86 -1.79
N PHE A 388 -21.32 2.79 -3.08
CA PHE A 388 -22.18 2.15 -4.08
C PHE A 388 -21.68 0.81 -4.62
N SER A 389 -22.62 0.03 -5.16
CA SER A 389 -22.39 -1.18 -5.97
C SER A 389 -21.62 -0.87 -7.25
N SER A 390 -20.97 -1.89 -7.82
CA SER A 390 -19.86 -1.78 -8.79
C SER A 390 -20.09 -0.91 -10.04
N SER A 391 -21.32 -0.74 -10.54
CA SER A 391 -21.56 -0.13 -11.86
C SER A 391 -21.26 1.37 -11.96
N HIS A 392 -21.06 2.06 -10.83
CA HIS A 392 -20.90 3.52 -10.81
C HIS A 392 -19.75 4.02 -9.94
N ARG A 393 -18.86 3.13 -9.49
CA ARG A 393 -17.81 3.48 -8.51
C ARG A 393 -16.83 4.52 -9.06
N VAL A 394 -16.43 4.40 -10.33
CA VAL A 394 -15.54 5.37 -10.98
C VAL A 394 -16.20 6.74 -11.09
N TRP A 395 -17.47 6.79 -11.50
CA TRP A 395 -18.19 8.06 -11.61
C TRP A 395 -18.39 8.73 -10.25
N GLU A 396 -18.64 7.97 -9.18
CA GLU A 396 -18.66 8.49 -7.80
C GLU A 396 -17.31 9.10 -7.40
N VAL A 397 -16.18 8.46 -7.76
CA VAL A 397 -14.84 9.02 -7.53
C VAL A 397 -14.69 10.36 -8.26
N LEU A 398 -15.03 10.42 -9.55
CA LEU A 398 -14.93 11.64 -10.36
C LEU A 398 -15.84 12.74 -9.84
N TYR A 399 -17.05 12.41 -9.38
CA TYR A 399 -17.98 13.36 -8.77
C TYR A 399 -17.41 13.96 -7.46
N ARG A 400 -16.92 13.11 -6.55
CA ARG A 400 -16.29 13.59 -5.31
C ARG A 400 -15.04 14.41 -5.59
N PHE A 401 -14.27 14.03 -6.60
CA PHE A 401 -13.11 14.79 -7.04
C PHE A 401 -13.50 16.14 -7.65
N HIS A 402 -14.58 16.19 -8.44
CA HIS A 402 -15.14 17.42 -8.98
C HIS A 402 -15.51 18.42 -7.86
N LEU A 403 -16.27 17.96 -6.85
CA LEU A 403 -16.62 18.80 -5.69
C LEU A 403 -15.39 19.33 -4.96
N TRP A 404 -14.42 18.44 -4.72
CA TRP A 404 -13.16 18.78 -4.06
C TRP A 404 -12.32 19.77 -4.87
N LEU A 405 -12.28 19.65 -6.21
CA LEU A 405 -11.58 20.58 -7.10
C LEU A 405 -12.28 21.95 -7.17
N ASN A 406 -13.61 22.00 -7.14
CA ASN A 406 -14.37 23.25 -7.20
C ASN A 406 -13.99 24.19 -6.06
N GLU A 407 -13.82 23.67 -4.84
CA GLU A 407 -13.33 24.43 -3.67
C GLU A 407 -11.93 25.03 -3.87
N ARG A 408 -11.16 24.50 -4.83
CA ARG A 408 -9.77 24.87 -5.15
C ARG A 408 -9.65 25.66 -6.45
N GLY A 409 -10.77 26.13 -7.00
CA GLY A 409 -10.81 26.99 -8.18
C GLY A 409 -10.65 26.26 -9.52
N PHE A 410 -10.92 24.95 -9.54
CA PHE A 410 -10.91 24.12 -10.75
C PHE A 410 -12.26 23.46 -10.96
N ARG A 411 -12.67 23.29 -12.22
CA ARG A 411 -13.80 22.46 -12.63
C ARG A 411 -13.27 21.18 -13.27
N LEU A 412 -13.81 20.04 -12.88
CA LEU A 412 -13.61 18.80 -13.64
C LEU A 412 -14.61 18.76 -14.80
N ILE A 413 -14.12 18.60 -16.03
CA ILE A 413 -14.92 18.37 -17.24
C ILE A 413 -14.73 16.92 -17.66
N SER A 414 -15.82 16.21 -17.96
CA SER A 414 -15.78 14.82 -18.41
C SER A 414 -16.42 14.67 -19.79
N PRO A 415 -15.61 14.66 -20.86
CA PRO A 415 -16.10 14.37 -22.20
C PRO A 415 -16.56 12.91 -22.31
N ASP A 416 -17.62 12.70 -23.07
CA ASP A 416 -18.16 11.39 -23.38
C ASP A 416 -17.73 11.01 -24.80
N THR A 417 -16.83 10.04 -24.92
CA THR A 417 -16.40 9.48 -26.20
C THR A 417 -17.33 8.35 -26.67
N GLY A 418 -18.27 7.91 -25.83
CA GLY A 418 -19.11 6.75 -26.09
C GLY A 418 -18.44 5.40 -25.81
N ASP A 419 -17.22 5.40 -25.27
CA ASP A 419 -16.48 4.20 -24.89
C ASP A 419 -16.86 3.68 -23.50
N ASP A 420 -16.44 2.45 -23.21
CA ASP A 420 -16.49 1.83 -21.88
C ASP A 420 -15.39 2.38 -20.93
N SER A 421 -15.04 3.67 -21.05
CA SER A 421 -14.06 4.34 -20.21
C SER A 421 -14.49 5.77 -19.90
N TYR A 422 -13.89 6.34 -18.86
CA TYR A 422 -14.12 7.73 -18.47
C TYR A 422 -12.91 8.57 -18.79
N TYR A 423 -13.17 9.68 -19.47
CA TYR A 423 -12.21 10.76 -19.66
C TYR A 423 -12.55 11.93 -18.73
N ALA A 424 -11.52 12.51 -18.10
CA ALA A 424 -11.70 13.73 -17.31
C ALA A 424 -10.48 14.65 -17.38
N LEU A 425 -10.75 15.95 -17.44
CA LEU A 425 -9.75 17.02 -17.45
C LEU A 425 -10.13 18.09 -16.42
N ALA A 426 -9.14 18.53 -15.66
CA ALA A 426 -9.32 19.61 -14.69
C ALA A 426 -8.93 20.95 -15.34
N VAL A 427 -9.85 21.90 -15.31
CA VAL A 427 -9.68 23.23 -15.91
C VAL A 427 -9.90 24.32 -14.86
N ARG A 428 -9.28 25.49 -15.03
CA ARG A 428 -9.54 26.63 -14.14
C ARG A 428 -11.01 27.03 -14.23
N GLN A 429 -11.65 27.31 -13.09
CA GLN A 429 -13.08 27.63 -13.03
C GLN A 429 -13.46 28.77 -14.00
N GLU A 430 -12.61 29.80 -14.09
CA GLU A 430 -12.82 30.96 -14.97
C GLU A 430 -12.78 30.64 -16.48
N GLN A 431 -12.20 29.50 -16.86
CA GLN A 431 -12.08 29.04 -18.26
C GLN A 431 -13.07 27.92 -18.57
N ALA A 432 -13.78 27.39 -17.56
CA ALA A 432 -14.52 26.14 -17.70
C ALA A 432 -15.65 26.21 -18.72
N ASP A 433 -16.39 27.32 -18.76
CA ASP A 433 -17.48 27.51 -19.72
C ASP A 433 -16.95 27.62 -21.16
N GLU A 434 -15.79 28.23 -21.36
CA GLU A 434 -15.13 28.30 -22.67
C GLU A 434 -14.71 26.90 -23.14
N TRP A 435 -14.18 26.08 -22.23
CA TRP A 435 -13.83 24.68 -22.50
C TRP A 435 -15.04 23.85 -22.92
N VAL A 436 -16.15 23.97 -22.18
CA VAL A 436 -17.42 23.29 -22.49
C VAL A 436 -17.86 23.62 -23.92
N ILE A 437 -17.94 24.91 -24.25
CA ILE A 437 -18.35 25.37 -25.58
C ILE A 437 -17.42 24.85 -26.68
N GLN A 438 -16.11 24.80 -26.43
CA GLN A 438 -15.13 24.33 -27.42
C GLN A 438 -15.25 22.83 -27.68
N LEU A 439 -15.41 22.02 -26.63
CA LEU A 439 -15.58 20.56 -26.77
C LEU A 439 -16.90 20.21 -27.46
N GLU A 440 -18.00 20.90 -27.12
CA GLU A 440 -19.30 20.72 -27.78
C GLU A 440 -19.24 21.12 -29.26
N ARG A 441 -18.56 22.22 -29.59
CA ARG A 441 -18.33 22.64 -31.00
C ARG A 441 -17.46 21.67 -31.77
N ALA A 442 -16.57 20.95 -31.09
CA ALA A 442 -15.75 19.90 -31.66
C ALA A 442 -16.51 18.57 -31.84
N GLY A 443 -17.75 18.47 -31.35
CA GLY A 443 -18.62 17.31 -31.52
C GLY A 443 -18.72 16.38 -30.32
N LEU A 444 -18.12 16.72 -29.17
CA LEU A 444 -18.22 15.91 -27.94
C LEU A 444 -19.44 16.27 -27.11
N THR A 445 -20.14 15.25 -26.66
CA THR A 445 -21.07 15.37 -25.53
C THR A 445 -20.29 15.37 -24.22
N LEU A 446 -20.78 16.10 -23.21
CA LEU A 446 -20.15 16.15 -21.89
C LEU A 446 -21.08 15.51 -20.85
N ARG A 447 -20.49 14.73 -19.94
CA ARG A 447 -21.19 14.23 -18.76
C ARG A 447 -21.21 15.33 -17.71
N THR A 448 -22.36 15.56 -17.09
CA THR A 448 -22.56 16.61 -16.10
C THR A 448 -22.47 16.08 -14.68
N PHE A 449 -21.69 16.74 -13.84
CA PHE A 449 -21.75 16.56 -12.38
C PHE A 449 -22.83 17.51 -11.85
N ALA A 450 -24.02 16.99 -11.52
CA ALA A 450 -25.09 17.81 -10.94
C ALA A 450 -24.86 17.98 -9.43
N ASP A 451 -25.04 19.21 -8.90
CA ASP A 451 -24.60 19.60 -7.54
C ASP A 451 -25.18 18.77 -6.38
N ASP A 452 -26.19 17.91 -6.60
CA ASP A 452 -26.84 17.14 -5.55
C ASP A 452 -27.09 15.67 -5.90
N GLN A 453 -26.67 15.20 -7.08
CA GLN A 453 -26.81 13.80 -7.47
C GLN A 453 -25.54 13.31 -8.19
N PRO A 454 -24.97 12.17 -7.76
CA PRO A 454 -23.89 11.54 -8.49
C PRO A 454 -24.34 10.99 -9.85
N PHE A 455 -25.62 11.09 -10.25
CA PHE A 455 -26.16 10.54 -11.50
C PHE A 455 -27.09 11.50 -12.20
#